data_AF-A0A0J5GTT8-F1
#
_entry.id   AF-A0A0J5GTT8-F1
#
_cell.length_a   1.000
_cell.length_b   1.000
_cell.length_c   1.000
_cell.angle_alpha   90.00
_cell.angle_beta   90.00
_cell.angle_gamma   90.00
#
_symmetry.space_group_name_H-M   'P 1'
#
loop_
_entity.id
_entity.type
_entity.pdbx_description
1 polymer ?
#
loop_
_entity_poly.entity_id
_entity_poly.type
_entity_poly.pdbx_seq_one_letter_code
_entity_poly.pdbx_strand_id
1 'polypeptide(L)'
;MTFQNNSYCSRCCKKICICSFSNRGYPGPPGPPGPAGQPGATGATGATGATGPPGPPGPEVFLWGEETVFWADSSAPGPGTGSPMDPFNSLQAAITAATSSPLAVTFGMRARLLILIAPNSAFDEDIIIPPARHVQLLGLGPWVLGNAQGIDFSSTIPRNVTIQTNPAAEAFYTSQGDAFVARPVTVIGTFDNGTSVSTHTNYTDGAIVSGNITFQNVAVGDPFTTIEFQLLNTNVVGNIVQAGHLGQLNTYVYNSRLTGSVIHNGLRLQRLVDSRTDGFMNIAVYSNISNSFINGNVTVGGASSDVRPTGIFSSQFGTITWSGPLVLDTASNYYFVTSTSTLLVGPKTLLFNITP
;
A
#
# COMPACT_ATOMS: atom_id res chain seq x y z
N MET A 1 -71.23 -53.34 53.65
CA MET A 1 -71.48 -54.55 54.46
C MET A 1 -71.14 -55.77 53.63
N THR A 2 -69.92 -56.30 53.80
CA THR A 2 -69.56 -57.74 53.73
C THR A 2 -68.09 -57.86 54.13
N PHE A 3 -67.81 -58.64 55.17
CA PHE A 3 -66.50 -58.83 55.77
C PHE A 3 -65.70 -59.95 55.08
N GLN A 4 -64.39 -59.75 55.09
CA GLN A 4 -63.26 -60.68 55.23
C GLN A 4 -63.51 -62.19 55.19
N ASN A 5 -62.56 -62.92 54.58
CA ASN A 5 -61.68 -63.86 55.30
C ASN A 5 -60.85 -64.68 54.30
N ASN A 6 -59.54 -64.83 54.53
CA ASN A 6 -58.85 -66.12 54.34
C ASN A 6 -57.37 -66.01 54.78
N SER A 7 -57.11 -66.35 56.04
CA SER A 7 -55.77 -66.71 56.51
C SER A 7 -55.77 -68.18 56.91
N TYR A 8 -54.86 -68.93 56.31
CA TYR A 8 -54.72 -70.38 56.36
C TYR A 8 -53.97 -70.85 57.62
N CYS A 9 -54.40 -71.96 58.22
CA CYS A 9 -53.75 -72.61 59.37
C CYS A 9 -52.89 -73.80 58.86
N SER A 10 -51.57 -73.78 59.10
CA SER A 10 -50.61 -74.63 58.37
C SER A 10 -49.89 -75.72 59.17
N ARG A 11 -50.31 -76.06 60.40
CA ARG A 11 -49.72 -77.18 61.16
C ARG A 11 -50.74 -77.95 62.00
N CYS A 12 -51.12 -79.15 61.53
CA CYS A 12 -51.88 -80.14 62.29
C CYS A 12 -51.05 -81.44 62.41
N CYS A 13 -50.93 -82.00 63.62
CA CYS A 13 -50.38 -83.35 63.84
C CYS A 13 -51.15 -84.03 64.99
N LYS A 14 -51.66 -85.24 64.74
CA LYS A 14 -52.41 -86.12 65.68
C LYS A 14 -53.56 -85.44 66.47
N LYS A 15 -54.65 -85.14 65.73
CA LYS A 15 -56.03 -84.90 66.20
C LYS A 15 -56.35 -83.63 67.01
N ILE A 16 -55.43 -82.67 67.12
CA ILE A 16 -55.74 -81.30 67.59
C ILE A 16 -55.15 -80.29 66.59
N CYS A 17 -56.00 -79.41 66.07
CA CYS A 17 -55.59 -78.20 65.36
C CYS A 17 -55.97 -77.02 66.27
N ILE A 18 -54.98 -76.23 66.68
CA ILE A 18 -55.19 -75.01 67.46
C ILE A 18 -55.41 -73.88 66.46
N CYS A 19 -56.67 -73.48 66.27
CA CYS A 19 -57.04 -72.28 65.54
C CYS A 19 -57.44 -71.21 66.55
N SER A 20 -56.52 -70.30 66.87
CA SER A 20 -56.81 -69.18 67.77
C SER A 20 -57.42 -68.03 66.97
N PHE A 21 -58.73 -67.85 67.13
CA PHE A 21 -59.43 -66.62 66.73
C PHE A 21 -59.10 -65.52 67.73
N SER A 22 -58.45 -64.43 67.29
CA SER A 22 -58.40 -63.20 68.09
C SER A 22 -59.40 -62.20 67.52
N ASN A 23 -60.38 -61.84 68.34
CA ASN A 23 -61.43 -60.89 68.05
C ASN A 23 -60.93 -59.46 68.30
N ARG A 24 -61.18 -58.59 67.31
CA ARG A 24 -61.48 -57.15 67.37
C ARG A 24 -60.61 -56.23 68.24
N GLY A 25 -60.04 -55.23 67.56
CA GLY A 25 -60.10 -53.83 67.98
C GLY A 25 -60.36 -52.96 66.75
N TYR A 26 -61.36 -52.09 66.76
CA TYR A 26 -61.55 -51.06 65.73
C TYR A 26 -60.59 -49.90 66.01
N PRO A 27 -59.65 -49.54 65.11
CA PRO A 27 -58.84 -48.34 65.27
C PRO A 27 -59.62 -47.09 64.83
N GLY A 28 -59.37 -45.98 65.53
CA GLY A 28 -60.10 -44.71 65.45
C GLY A 28 -59.95 -43.89 64.17
N PRO A 29 -60.55 -42.68 64.12
CA PRO A 29 -60.55 -41.82 62.94
C PRO A 29 -59.12 -41.51 62.46
N PRO A 30 -58.89 -41.34 61.14
CA PRO A 30 -57.58 -41.00 60.61
C PRO A 30 -57.03 -39.73 61.27
N GLY A 31 -55.76 -39.78 61.67
CA GLY A 31 -55.06 -38.60 62.16
C GLY A 31 -54.96 -37.51 61.07
N PRO A 32 -54.79 -36.23 61.44
CA PRO A 32 -54.57 -35.17 60.47
C PRO A 32 -53.36 -35.51 59.58
N PRO A 33 -53.39 -35.15 58.27
CA PRO A 33 -52.24 -35.33 57.40
C PRO A 33 -50.97 -34.78 58.04
N GLY A 34 -49.89 -35.57 58.02
CA GLY A 34 -48.61 -35.14 58.57
C GLY A 34 -48.09 -33.89 57.84
N PRO A 35 -47.24 -33.07 58.51
CA PRO A 35 -46.62 -31.91 57.87
C PRO A 35 -45.88 -32.36 56.60
N ALA A 36 -45.97 -31.55 55.55
CA ALA A 36 -45.28 -31.81 54.29
C ALA A 36 -43.78 -32.06 54.56
N GLY A 37 -43.25 -33.14 53.98
CA GLY A 37 -41.83 -33.48 54.12
C GLY A 37 -40.95 -32.31 53.68
N GLN A 38 -39.87 -32.06 54.41
CA GLN A 38 -38.91 -31.02 54.01
C GLN A 38 -38.39 -31.32 52.60
N PRO A 39 -38.21 -30.30 51.74
CA PRO A 39 -37.62 -30.49 50.41
C PRO A 39 -36.30 -31.25 50.52
N GLY A 40 -36.12 -32.28 49.69
CA GLY A 40 -34.87 -33.03 49.64
C GLY A 40 -33.69 -32.10 49.35
N ALA A 41 -32.53 -32.38 49.96
CA ALA A 41 -31.32 -31.61 49.73
C ALA A 41 -31.01 -31.50 48.23
N THR A 42 -30.80 -30.28 47.73
CA THR A 42 -30.37 -30.03 46.36
C THR A 42 -29.11 -30.84 46.07
N GLY A 43 -29.14 -31.67 45.02
CA GLY A 43 -27.99 -32.48 44.62
C GLY A 43 -26.76 -31.62 44.36
N ALA A 44 -25.58 -32.12 44.73
CA ALA A 44 -24.32 -31.40 44.52
C ALA A 44 -24.17 -31.02 43.03
N THR A 45 -23.81 -29.76 42.78
CA THR A 45 -23.48 -29.27 41.43
C THR A 45 -22.40 -30.17 40.83
N GLY A 46 -22.66 -30.73 39.64
CA GLY A 46 -21.71 -31.57 38.94
C GLY A 46 -20.38 -30.85 38.70
N ALA A 47 -19.27 -31.58 38.75
CA ALA A 47 -17.95 -31.03 38.51
C ALA A 47 -17.90 -30.29 37.15
N THR A 48 -17.36 -29.08 37.14
CA THR A 48 -17.09 -28.34 35.90
C THR A 48 -16.25 -29.22 34.98
N GLY A 49 -16.73 -29.44 33.74
CA GLY A 49 -16.00 -30.22 32.75
C GLY A 49 -14.62 -29.64 32.50
N ALA A 50 -13.64 -30.50 32.21
CA ALA A 50 -12.29 -30.06 31.87
C ALA A 50 -12.33 -29.09 30.68
N THR A 51 -11.58 -27.99 30.77
CA THR A 51 -11.34 -27.09 29.64
C THR A 51 -10.82 -27.90 28.47
N GLY A 52 -11.44 -27.74 27.29
CA GLY A 52 -10.97 -28.41 26.07
C GLY A 52 -9.50 -28.07 25.77
N PRO A 53 -8.78 -28.93 25.05
CA PRO A 53 -7.42 -28.60 24.63
C PRO A 53 -7.43 -27.30 23.80
N PRO A 54 -6.34 -26.50 23.86
CA PRO A 54 -6.17 -25.39 22.93
C PRO A 54 -6.39 -25.86 21.48
N GLY A 55 -7.03 -25.03 20.66
CA GLY A 55 -7.13 -25.30 19.23
C GLY A 55 -5.75 -25.41 18.59
N PRO A 56 -5.60 -26.13 17.47
CA PRO A 56 -4.33 -26.16 16.75
C PRO A 56 -3.92 -24.72 16.36
N PRO A 57 -2.61 -24.39 16.37
CA PRO A 57 -2.13 -23.16 15.78
C PRO A 57 -2.69 -23.00 14.36
N GLY A 58 -3.15 -21.79 14.01
CA GLY A 58 -3.50 -21.48 12.63
C GLY A 58 -2.29 -21.64 11.70
N PRO A 59 -2.48 -21.79 10.38
CA PRO A 59 -1.35 -21.82 9.45
C PRO A 59 -0.50 -20.55 9.63
N GLU A 60 0.75 -20.70 10.07
CA GLU A 60 1.71 -19.61 10.30
C GLU A 60 2.18 -18.93 9.00
N VAL A 61 1.77 -19.46 7.84
CA VAL A 61 2.27 -18.99 6.54
C VAL A 61 1.26 -18.04 5.90
N PHE A 62 1.53 -16.74 6.02
CA PHE A 62 0.87 -15.71 5.23
C PHE A 62 1.44 -15.71 3.80
N LEU A 63 0.76 -16.39 2.87
CA LEU A 63 1.21 -16.67 1.49
C LEU A 63 0.90 -15.57 0.46
N TRP A 64 0.54 -14.35 0.87
CA TRP A 64 0.17 -13.31 -0.10
C TRP A 64 1.38 -12.82 -0.88
N GLY A 65 1.52 -13.33 -2.10
CA GLY A 65 2.50 -12.83 -3.07
C GLY A 65 3.94 -12.97 -2.59
N GLU A 66 4.29 -14.07 -1.93
CA GLU A 66 5.62 -14.34 -1.34
C GLU A 66 6.80 -14.11 -2.31
N GLU A 67 6.58 -14.24 -3.62
CA GLU A 67 7.58 -13.97 -4.66
C GLU A 67 7.50 -12.56 -5.29
N THR A 68 6.46 -11.81 -4.95
CA THR A 68 6.12 -10.49 -5.54
C THR A 68 6.11 -9.35 -4.54
N VAL A 69 5.92 -9.62 -3.25
CA VAL A 69 5.73 -8.62 -2.20
C VAL A 69 6.83 -8.79 -1.15
N PHE A 70 7.58 -7.72 -0.92
CA PHE A 70 8.67 -7.67 0.05
C PHE A 70 8.41 -6.53 1.02
N TRP A 71 8.73 -6.73 2.29
CA TRP A 71 8.47 -5.74 3.34
C TRP A 71 9.75 -5.06 3.79
N ALA A 72 9.69 -3.74 3.97
CA ALA A 72 10.78 -2.93 4.49
C ALA A 72 10.31 -2.02 5.62
N ASP A 73 11.07 -1.96 6.71
CA ASP A 73 10.84 -1.11 7.87
C ASP A 73 12.20 -0.73 8.47
N SER A 74 12.55 0.55 8.42
CA SER A 74 13.85 1.03 8.92
C SER A 74 14.03 0.82 10.44
N SER A 75 12.94 0.63 11.18
CA SER A 75 12.96 0.40 12.64
C SER A 75 13.11 -1.07 13.02
N ALA A 76 13.05 -1.99 12.05
CA ALA A 76 13.20 -3.42 12.30
C ALA A 76 14.63 -3.78 12.73
N PRO A 77 14.83 -4.83 13.57
CA PRO A 77 16.16 -5.24 14.04
C PRO A 77 17.12 -5.63 12.91
N GLY A 78 16.59 -6.16 11.82
CA GLY A 78 17.35 -6.53 10.62
C GLY A 78 18.24 -7.76 10.76
N PRO A 79 18.77 -8.29 9.65
CA PRO A 79 18.52 -7.83 8.28
C PRO A 79 17.12 -8.18 7.75
N GLY A 80 16.37 -9.05 8.44
CA GLY A 80 15.02 -9.46 8.06
C GLY A 80 14.99 -10.40 6.86
N THR A 81 13.83 -11.03 6.65
CA THR A 81 13.54 -11.94 5.51
C THR A 81 12.64 -11.30 4.46
N GLY A 82 12.09 -10.11 4.75
CA GLY A 82 11.17 -9.42 3.86
C GLY A 82 9.72 -9.86 3.99
N SER A 83 9.39 -10.63 5.03
CA SER A 83 8.01 -10.97 5.38
C SER A 83 7.38 -9.87 6.24
N PRO A 84 6.05 -9.79 6.35
CA PRO A 84 5.40 -8.79 7.22
C PRO A 84 5.82 -8.89 8.69
N MET A 85 6.19 -10.09 9.16
CA MET A 85 6.60 -10.34 10.55
C MET A 85 8.10 -10.13 10.78
N ASP A 86 8.88 -10.07 9.71
CA ASP A 86 10.34 -9.93 9.73
C ASP A 86 10.80 -9.12 8.50
N PRO A 87 10.44 -7.82 8.44
CA PRO A 87 10.73 -6.96 7.30
C PRO A 87 12.22 -6.62 7.22
N PHE A 88 12.68 -6.27 6.02
CA PHE A 88 14.05 -5.77 5.84
C PHE A 88 14.24 -4.42 6.52
N ASN A 89 15.34 -4.23 7.24
CA ASN A 89 15.69 -2.93 7.81
C ASN A 89 16.41 -1.99 6.83
N SER A 90 16.80 -2.51 5.67
CA SER A 90 17.36 -1.75 4.54
C SER A 90 16.42 -1.84 3.34
N LEU A 91 16.10 -0.69 2.76
CA LEU A 91 15.34 -0.58 1.53
C LEU A 91 16.13 -1.13 0.34
N GLN A 92 17.45 -0.92 0.31
CA GLN A 92 18.30 -1.51 -0.73
C GLN A 92 18.28 -3.05 -0.63
N ALA A 93 18.33 -3.62 0.57
CA ALA A 93 18.23 -5.07 0.77
C ALA A 93 16.90 -5.62 0.26
N ALA A 94 15.78 -4.93 0.55
CA ALA A 94 14.46 -5.29 0.02
C ALA A 94 14.41 -5.24 -1.51
N ILE A 95 14.97 -4.20 -2.13
CA ILE A 95 15.05 -4.07 -3.59
C ILE A 95 15.91 -5.19 -4.18
N THR A 96 17.05 -5.50 -3.58
CA THR A 96 17.93 -6.58 -4.03
C THR A 96 17.22 -7.93 -3.92
N ALA A 97 16.55 -8.23 -2.80
CA ALA A 97 15.77 -9.46 -2.63
C ALA A 97 14.66 -9.56 -3.69
N ALA A 98 13.92 -8.48 -3.92
CA ALA A 98 12.85 -8.45 -4.91
C ALA A 98 13.37 -8.70 -6.34
N THR A 99 14.43 -7.97 -6.73
CA THR A 99 14.95 -7.98 -8.11
C THR A 99 15.79 -9.21 -8.45
N SER A 100 16.21 -9.98 -7.44
CA SER A 100 16.90 -11.26 -7.56
C SER A 100 16.00 -12.47 -7.26
N SER A 101 14.72 -12.25 -6.94
CA SER A 101 13.75 -13.33 -6.69
C SER A 101 13.64 -14.30 -7.89
N PRO A 102 13.27 -15.58 -7.66
CA PRO A 102 13.06 -16.54 -8.74
C PRO A 102 12.09 -16.04 -9.82
N LEU A 103 11.05 -15.32 -9.41
CA LEU A 103 10.09 -14.68 -10.31
C LEU A 103 10.74 -13.58 -11.16
N ALA A 104 11.52 -12.68 -10.54
CA ALA A 104 12.23 -11.62 -11.25
C ALA A 104 13.28 -12.16 -12.22
N VAL A 105 13.97 -13.24 -11.87
CA VAL A 105 14.94 -13.90 -12.74
C VAL A 105 14.24 -14.57 -13.93
N THR A 106 13.09 -15.21 -13.70
CA THR A 106 12.34 -15.94 -14.73
C THR A 106 11.62 -15.00 -15.70
N PHE A 107 11.01 -13.93 -15.19
CA PHE A 107 10.10 -13.08 -15.96
C PHE A 107 10.62 -11.65 -16.19
N GLY A 108 11.71 -11.23 -15.54
CA GLY A 108 12.33 -9.92 -15.72
C GLY A 108 11.36 -8.76 -15.56
N MET A 109 11.21 -7.94 -16.61
CA MET A 109 10.30 -6.77 -16.62
C MET A 109 8.81 -7.13 -16.50
N ARG A 110 8.46 -8.40 -16.69
CA ARG A 110 7.08 -8.89 -16.52
C ARG A 110 6.77 -9.25 -15.07
N ALA A 111 7.79 -9.50 -14.25
CA ALA A 111 7.61 -9.69 -12.82
C ALA A 111 7.30 -8.34 -12.17
N ARG A 112 6.08 -8.19 -11.64
CA ARG A 112 5.68 -6.99 -10.89
C ARG A 112 6.13 -7.16 -9.46
N LEU A 113 7.15 -6.41 -9.07
CA LEU A 113 7.74 -6.48 -7.74
C LEU A 113 7.24 -5.28 -6.92
N LEU A 114 6.66 -5.57 -5.78
CA LEU A 114 6.14 -4.60 -4.83
C LEU A 114 6.97 -4.67 -3.56
N ILE A 115 7.56 -3.55 -3.17
CA ILE A 115 8.14 -3.36 -1.84
C ILE A 115 7.17 -2.51 -1.03
N LEU A 116 6.56 -3.12 -0.01
CA LEU A 116 5.72 -2.47 0.97
C LEU A 116 6.57 -1.88 2.07
N ILE A 117 6.43 -0.58 2.29
CA ILE A 117 7.22 0.16 3.26
C ILE A 117 6.34 0.50 4.46
N ALA A 118 6.81 0.15 5.66
CA ALA A 118 6.12 0.47 6.90
C ALA A 118 6.02 2.00 7.10
N PRO A 119 4.92 2.51 7.67
CA PRO A 119 4.77 3.93 7.96
C PRO A 119 5.85 4.38 8.94
N ASN A 120 6.23 5.66 8.86
CA ASN A 120 7.28 6.28 9.69
C ASN A 120 8.69 5.67 9.48
N SER A 121 8.91 4.97 8.36
CA SER A 121 10.25 4.50 8.00
C SER A 121 11.12 5.65 7.49
N ALA A 122 12.39 5.65 7.91
CA ALA A 122 13.43 6.58 7.49
C ALA A 122 14.70 5.81 7.12
N PHE A 123 15.01 5.70 5.82
CA PHE A 123 16.16 4.96 5.33
C PHE A 123 17.33 5.89 5.02
N ASP A 124 18.42 5.77 5.76
CA ASP A 124 19.65 6.56 5.54
C ASP A 124 20.63 5.86 4.59
N GLU A 125 20.16 5.54 3.39
CA GLU A 125 20.95 4.87 2.35
C GLU A 125 20.57 5.35 0.95
N ASP A 126 21.51 5.29 0.02
CA ASP A 126 21.20 5.45 -1.40
C ASP A 126 20.66 4.12 -1.94
N ILE A 127 19.69 4.18 -2.86
CA ILE A 127 19.10 2.99 -3.47
C ILE A 127 19.34 2.93 -4.97
N ILE A 128 19.52 1.71 -5.46
CA ILE A 128 19.76 1.40 -6.87
C ILE A 128 18.74 0.34 -7.31
N ILE A 129 17.97 0.69 -8.33
CA ILE A 129 17.06 -0.21 -9.02
C ILE A 129 17.78 -0.70 -10.29
N PRO A 130 18.08 -2.01 -10.40
CA PRO A 130 18.81 -2.57 -11.53
C PRO A 130 17.97 -2.53 -12.83
N PRO A 131 18.63 -2.59 -14.00
CA PRO A 131 17.96 -2.52 -15.29
C PRO A 131 17.06 -3.74 -15.54
N ALA A 132 16.15 -3.59 -16.50
CA ALA A 132 15.20 -4.63 -16.92
C ALA A 132 14.38 -5.20 -15.74
N ARG A 133 13.85 -4.33 -14.88
CA ARG A 133 12.95 -4.69 -13.77
C ARG A 133 11.71 -3.80 -13.70
N HIS A 134 10.66 -4.33 -13.07
CA HIS A 134 9.46 -3.58 -12.69
C HIS A 134 9.39 -3.58 -11.17
N VAL A 135 9.64 -2.41 -10.57
CA VAL A 135 9.74 -2.22 -9.12
C VAL A 135 8.77 -1.13 -8.65
N GLN A 136 8.01 -1.41 -7.60
CA GLN A 136 7.11 -0.47 -6.97
C GLN A 136 7.51 -0.31 -5.50
N LEU A 137 7.89 0.91 -5.11
CA LEU A 137 8.19 1.28 -3.73
C LEU A 137 6.96 1.99 -3.18
N LEU A 138 6.12 1.28 -2.43
CA LEU A 138 4.85 1.82 -1.94
C LEU A 138 4.79 1.75 -0.42
N GLY A 139 4.74 2.92 0.21
CA GLY A 139 4.49 3.02 1.65
C GLY A 139 3.03 2.80 2.00
N LEU A 140 2.80 2.07 3.09
CA LEU A 140 1.49 1.99 3.74
C LEU A 140 1.12 3.27 4.50
N GLY A 141 2.11 4.15 4.71
CA GLY A 141 1.97 5.52 5.16
C GLY A 141 3.25 6.30 4.83
N PRO A 142 3.45 7.47 5.45
CA PRO A 142 4.60 8.32 5.15
C PRO A 142 5.93 7.62 5.40
N TRP A 143 6.90 7.80 4.50
CA TRP A 143 8.27 7.29 4.64
C TRP A 143 9.26 8.23 3.97
N VAL A 144 10.52 8.20 4.41
CA VAL A 144 11.57 9.07 3.91
C VAL A 144 12.81 8.27 3.50
N LEU A 145 13.38 8.64 2.36
CA LEU A 145 14.76 8.31 1.99
C LEU A 145 15.66 9.49 2.39
N GLY A 146 16.52 9.31 3.39
CA GLY A 146 17.22 10.36 4.13
C GLY A 146 16.59 10.60 5.50
N ASN A 147 16.70 11.82 6.04
CA ASN A 147 16.26 12.12 7.40
C ASN A 147 15.14 13.19 7.52
N ALA A 148 14.86 13.94 6.46
CA ALA A 148 13.82 15.01 6.43
C ALA A 148 13.82 15.96 7.65
N GLN A 149 15.00 16.25 8.23
CA GLN A 149 15.11 17.05 9.46
C GLN A 149 15.16 18.57 9.23
N GLY A 150 15.23 19.01 7.99
CA GLY A 150 15.31 20.41 7.58
C GLY A 150 13.95 21.08 7.41
N ILE A 151 13.99 22.33 6.95
CA ILE A 151 12.79 23.11 6.63
C ILE A 151 12.04 22.45 5.46
N ASP A 152 10.71 22.44 5.52
CA ASP A 152 9.83 21.82 4.53
C ASP A 152 10.18 20.35 4.25
N PHE A 153 10.64 19.63 5.27
CA PHE A 153 11.06 18.23 5.20
C PHE A 153 12.24 17.97 4.24
N SER A 154 13.05 19.00 3.98
CA SER A 154 14.37 18.80 3.38
C SER A 154 15.25 17.92 4.28
N SER A 155 16.15 17.13 3.70
CA SER A 155 17.06 16.29 4.49
C SER A 155 18.39 17.01 4.71
N THR A 156 18.96 16.89 5.90
CA THR A 156 20.36 17.31 6.15
C THR A 156 21.35 16.29 5.59
N ILE A 157 20.89 15.07 5.33
CA ILE A 157 21.66 13.98 4.70
C ILE A 157 20.83 13.47 3.51
N PRO A 158 20.91 14.11 2.33
CA PRO A 158 20.11 13.71 1.19
C PRO A 158 20.54 12.34 0.66
N ARG A 159 19.56 11.52 0.30
CA ARG A 159 19.76 10.17 -0.24
C ARG A 159 19.09 9.99 -1.58
N ASN A 160 19.79 9.34 -2.49
CA ASN A 160 19.48 9.30 -3.91
C ASN A 160 18.81 7.97 -4.31
N VAL A 161 17.97 8.06 -5.34
CA VAL A 161 17.44 6.91 -6.07
C VAL A 161 18.12 6.86 -7.41
N THR A 162 18.75 5.74 -7.75
CA THR A 162 19.34 5.51 -9.07
C THR A 162 18.54 4.42 -9.79
N ILE A 163 17.89 4.78 -10.89
CA ILE A 163 17.16 3.86 -11.75
C ILE A 163 18.05 3.55 -12.94
N GLN A 164 18.50 2.30 -13.05
CA GLN A 164 19.43 1.89 -14.08
C GLN A 164 18.74 1.38 -15.34
N THR A 165 19.33 1.66 -16.50
CA THR A 165 18.93 1.09 -17.80
C THR A 165 20.08 0.34 -18.45
N ASN A 166 19.72 -0.69 -19.20
CA ASN A 166 20.64 -1.44 -20.04
C ASN A 166 19.90 -1.91 -21.31
N PRO A 167 20.18 -1.31 -22.48
CA PRO A 167 19.51 -1.64 -23.73
C PRO A 167 19.58 -3.11 -24.11
N ALA A 168 20.71 -3.77 -23.86
CA ALA A 168 20.88 -5.19 -24.22
C ALA A 168 20.02 -6.09 -23.33
N ALA A 169 19.92 -5.78 -22.04
CA ALA A 169 19.08 -6.53 -21.11
C ALA A 169 17.58 -6.28 -21.37
N GLU A 170 17.22 -5.08 -21.80
CA GLU A 170 15.82 -4.68 -22.02
C GLU A 170 15.28 -5.15 -23.38
N ALA A 171 16.11 -5.17 -24.43
CA ALA A 171 15.73 -5.59 -25.79
C ALA A 171 15.14 -7.01 -25.87
N PHE A 172 15.54 -7.89 -24.95
CA PHE A 172 14.99 -9.26 -24.85
C PHE A 172 13.47 -9.27 -24.65
N TYR A 173 12.93 -8.28 -23.92
CA TYR A 173 11.52 -8.23 -23.54
C TYR A 173 10.68 -7.34 -24.48
N THR A 174 11.32 -6.56 -25.36
CA THR A 174 10.63 -5.73 -26.35
C THR A 174 10.43 -6.46 -27.69
N SER A 175 11.04 -7.63 -27.89
CA SER A 175 11.05 -8.38 -29.14
C SER A 175 10.20 -9.67 -29.13
N GLN A 176 9.40 -9.89 -28.08
CA GLN A 176 8.60 -11.12 -27.89
C GLN A 176 7.19 -11.06 -28.53
N GLY A 177 6.94 -10.09 -29.42
CA GLY A 177 5.67 -9.86 -30.11
C GLY A 177 4.74 -8.84 -29.43
N ASP A 178 3.76 -8.33 -30.18
CA ASP A 178 2.93 -7.15 -29.80
C ASP A 178 2.14 -7.33 -28.51
N ALA A 179 1.78 -8.57 -28.14
CA ALA A 179 1.05 -8.87 -26.90
C ALA A 179 1.95 -8.90 -25.64
N PHE A 180 3.28 -8.85 -25.79
CA PHE A 180 4.24 -9.12 -24.72
C PHE A 180 5.36 -8.08 -24.59
N VAL A 181 5.25 -6.92 -25.26
CA VAL A 181 6.20 -5.81 -25.11
C VAL A 181 6.17 -5.30 -23.66
N ALA A 182 7.20 -5.63 -22.88
CA ALA A 182 7.37 -5.14 -21.52
C ALA A 182 8.43 -4.04 -21.47
N ARG A 183 8.26 -3.10 -20.54
CA ARG A 183 9.15 -1.97 -20.30
C ARG A 183 9.58 -1.95 -18.84
N PRO A 184 10.73 -1.34 -18.51
CA PRO A 184 11.08 -1.10 -17.13
C PRO A 184 10.08 -0.11 -16.53
N VAL A 185 9.58 -0.45 -15.35
CA VAL A 185 8.60 0.38 -14.63
C VAL A 185 9.14 0.65 -13.24
N THR A 186 9.18 1.91 -12.84
CA THR A 186 9.46 2.30 -11.46
C THR A 186 8.31 3.15 -10.93
N VAL A 187 7.72 2.71 -9.82
CA VAL A 187 6.69 3.46 -9.10
C VAL A 187 7.26 3.80 -7.72
N ILE A 188 7.18 5.06 -7.31
CA ILE A 188 7.57 5.50 -5.97
C ILE A 188 6.40 6.27 -5.37
N GLY A 189 5.98 5.88 -4.18
CA GLY A 189 4.86 6.55 -3.54
C GLY A 189 4.36 5.95 -2.26
N THR A 190 3.11 6.30 -1.95
CA THR A 190 2.34 5.81 -0.81
C THR A 190 0.90 5.53 -1.23
N PHE A 191 0.23 4.62 -0.51
CA PHE A 191 -1.20 4.35 -0.72
C PHE A 191 -2.12 5.35 -0.02
N ASP A 192 -1.64 5.96 1.05
CA ASP A 192 -2.35 6.96 1.81
C ASP A 192 -1.83 8.35 1.45
N ASN A 193 -2.70 9.35 1.40
CA ASN A 193 -2.35 10.76 1.15
C ASN A 193 -1.57 11.40 2.32
N GLY A 194 -1.24 10.61 3.34
CA GLY A 194 -0.39 10.97 4.46
C GLY A 194 -1.16 11.41 5.69
N THR A 195 -0.55 11.18 6.87
CA THR A 195 -1.03 11.67 8.17
C THR A 195 -0.04 12.73 8.67
N SER A 196 -0.51 13.92 9.02
CA SER A 196 0.41 15.02 9.40
C SER A 196 1.09 14.78 10.75
N VAL A 197 2.38 15.09 10.79
CA VAL A 197 3.17 15.32 12.01
C VAL A 197 3.57 16.80 12.19
N SER A 198 3.07 17.70 11.33
CA SER A 198 3.41 19.13 11.29
C SER A 198 2.16 20.03 11.28
N THR A 199 2.38 21.34 11.29
CA THR A 199 1.33 22.37 11.23
C THR A 199 0.49 22.30 9.95
N HIS A 200 0.99 21.65 8.89
CA HIS A 200 0.27 21.45 7.63
C HIS A 200 0.48 20.03 7.10
N THR A 201 -0.62 19.32 6.85
CA THR A 201 -0.65 17.98 6.22
C THR A 201 -0.02 17.95 4.83
N ASN A 202 -0.03 19.09 4.13
CA ASN A 202 0.46 19.23 2.75
C ASN A 202 1.98 19.39 2.64
N TYR A 203 2.73 19.39 3.74
CA TYR A 203 4.20 19.38 3.69
C TYR A 203 4.78 18.00 3.96
N THR A 204 4.03 17.17 4.69
CA THR A 204 4.37 15.78 5.02
C THR A 204 4.05 14.81 3.89
N ASP A 205 3.97 15.30 2.64
CA ASP A 205 3.71 14.54 1.40
C ASP A 205 4.27 13.12 1.51
N GLY A 206 3.41 12.11 1.28
CA GLY A 206 3.60 10.76 1.82
C GLY A 206 5.02 10.20 1.70
N ALA A 207 5.48 9.88 0.49
CA ALA A 207 6.85 9.44 0.26
C ALA A 207 7.77 10.64 0.07
N ILE A 208 8.88 10.72 0.80
CA ILE A 208 9.87 11.80 0.64
C ILE A 208 11.17 11.23 0.09
N VAL A 209 11.52 11.65 -1.13
CA VAL A 209 12.84 11.38 -1.73
C VAL A 209 13.69 12.62 -1.55
N SER A 210 14.61 12.58 -0.58
CA SER A 210 15.35 13.79 -0.21
C SER A 210 16.47 14.19 -1.18
N GLY A 211 17.10 13.22 -1.83
CA GLY A 211 18.12 13.43 -2.84
C GLY A 211 17.59 13.33 -4.27
N ASN A 212 18.49 13.10 -5.21
CA ASN A 212 18.16 13.04 -6.63
C ASN A 212 17.52 11.69 -7.01
N ILE A 213 16.59 11.73 -7.95
CA ILE A 213 16.18 10.56 -8.74
C ILE A 213 16.95 10.62 -10.06
N THR A 214 17.86 9.67 -10.25
CA THR A 214 18.81 9.66 -11.37
C THR A 214 18.52 8.51 -12.31
N PHE A 215 18.36 8.82 -13.60
CA PHE A 215 18.20 7.81 -14.65
C PHE A 215 19.56 7.49 -15.27
N GLN A 216 20.15 6.38 -14.84
CA GLN A 216 21.52 5.99 -15.17
C GLN A 216 21.55 4.91 -16.25
N ASN A 217 22.18 5.17 -17.39
CA ASN A 217 22.52 4.09 -18.31
C ASN A 217 23.84 3.43 -17.91
N VAL A 218 23.84 2.10 -17.73
CA VAL A 218 25.03 1.33 -17.36
C VAL A 218 25.73 0.66 -18.54
N ALA A 219 25.22 0.81 -19.76
CA ALA A 219 25.80 0.29 -20.99
C ALA A 219 26.29 1.41 -21.95
N VAL A 220 27.02 1.06 -23.01
CA VAL A 220 27.49 2.05 -24.00
C VAL A 220 26.36 2.40 -24.98
N GLY A 221 25.85 3.62 -24.90
CA GLY A 221 24.79 4.16 -25.77
C GLY A 221 23.40 3.64 -25.40
N ASP A 222 22.40 4.53 -25.37
CA ASP A 222 21.03 4.20 -24.96
C ASP A 222 19.93 5.05 -25.62
N PRO A 223 19.81 5.04 -26.96
CA PRO A 223 18.81 5.85 -27.64
C PRO A 223 17.40 5.23 -27.69
N PHE A 224 17.23 3.97 -27.28
CA PHE A 224 15.99 3.22 -27.53
C PHE A 224 15.27 2.71 -26.28
N THR A 225 15.88 2.77 -25.10
CA THR A 225 15.17 2.32 -23.90
C THR A 225 14.03 3.28 -23.59
N THR A 226 12.93 2.72 -23.09
CA THR A 226 11.74 3.48 -22.71
C THR A 226 11.37 3.10 -21.31
N ILE A 227 11.50 4.02 -20.37
CA ILE A 227 11.17 3.81 -18.96
C ILE A 227 9.78 4.37 -18.68
N GLU A 228 8.98 3.60 -17.96
CA GLU A 228 7.74 4.08 -17.35
C GLU A 228 8.03 4.45 -15.89
N PHE A 229 7.86 5.73 -15.55
CA PHE A 229 8.16 6.26 -14.23
C PHE A 229 6.92 6.91 -13.62
N GLN A 230 6.60 6.54 -12.39
CA GLN A 230 5.41 7.03 -11.70
C GLN A 230 5.72 7.51 -10.29
N LEU A 231 5.14 8.66 -9.96
CA LEU A 231 5.16 9.24 -8.62
C LEU A 231 3.73 9.34 -8.10
N LEU A 232 3.50 8.76 -6.92
CA LEU A 232 2.18 8.68 -6.29
C LEU A 232 2.27 9.22 -4.86
N ASN A 233 1.74 10.41 -4.61
CA ASN A 233 1.85 11.06 -3.31
C ASN A 233 3.30 11.13 -2.80
N THR A 234 4.18 11.68 -3.64
CA THR A 234 5.63 11.75 -3.39
C THR A 234 6.12 13.19 -3.46
N ASN A 235 6.93 13.61 -2.49
CA ASN A 235 7.73 14.82 -2.58
C ASN A 235 9.17 14.47 -2.94
N VAL A 236 9.61 14.94 -4.10
CA VAL A 236 11.00 14.84 -4.56
C VAL A 236 11.68 16.16 -4.25
N VAL A 237 12.48 16.16 -3.17
CA VAL A 237 13.20 17.35 -2.71
C VAL A 237 14.42 17.62 -3.58
N GLY A 238 15.17 16.57 -3.92
CA GLY A 238 16.26 16.67 -4.87
C GLY A 238 15.76 16.71 -6.32
N ASN A 239 16.66 16.54 -7.26
CA ASN A 239 16.37 16.71 -8.67
C ASN A 239 16.00 15.39 -9.36
N ILE A 240 15.17 15.45 -10.39
CA ILE A 240 14.94 14.34 -11.31
C ILE A 240 15.85 14.57 -12.52
N VAL A 241 16.92 13.77 -12.65
CA VAL A 241 18.02 14.07 -13.58
C VAL A 241 18.43 12.89 -14.46
N GLN A 242 18.85 13.24 -15.67
CA GLN A 242 19.43 12.32 -16.62
C GLN A 242 20.91 12.04 -16.31
N ALA A 243 21.31 10.77 -16.34
CA ALA A 243 22.71 10.31 -16.27
C ALA A 243 23.00 9.27 -17.35
N GLY A 244 23.19 9.73 -18.58
CA GLY A 244 23.57 8.86 -19.71
C GLY A 244 22.43 8.04 -20.34
N HIS A 245 21.26 7.91 -19.70
CA HIS A 245 20.04 7.43 -20.36
C HIS A 245 19.59 8.44 -21.40
N LEU A 246 19.51 8.06 -22.69
CA LEU A 246 19.14 8.96 -23.80
C LEU A 246 17.75 8.66 -24.38
N GLY A 247 17.11 7.59 -23.89
CA GLY A 247 15.82 7.10 -24.36
C GLY A 247 14.63 7.90 -23.84
N GLN A 248 13.43 7.35 -24.06
CA GLN A 248 12.18 7.97 -23.64
C GLN A 248 11.92 7.70 -22.16
N LEU A 249 11.51 8.73 -21.42
CA LEU A 249 11.11 8.60 -20.02
C LEU A 249 9.65 9.06 -19.88
N ASN A 250 8.73 8.12 -19.94
CA ASN A 250 7.31 8.38 -19.75
C ASN A 250 7.03 8.58 -18.27
N THR A 251 6.67 9.80 -17.89
CA THR A 251 6.53 10.21 -16.49
C THR A 251 5.08 10.53 -16.15
N TYR A 252 4.58 9.94 -15.07
CA TYR A 252 3.24 10.15 -14.54
C TYR A 252 3.33 10.58 -13.07
N VAL A 253 2.74 11.72 -12.75
CA VAL A 253 2.89 12.35 -11.44
C VAL A 253 1.51 12.68 -10.89
N TYR A 254 1.19 12.14 -9.72
CA TYR A 254 -0.11 12.26 -9.06
C TYR A 254 0.05 12.66 -7.60
N ASN A 255 -0.70 13.65 -7.14
CA ASN A 255 -0.69 14.13 -5.76
C ASN A 255 0.72 14.43 -5.23
N SER A 256 1.64 14.84 -6.10
CA SER A 256 3.07 14.83 -5.80
C SER A 256 3.67 16.22 -5.91
N ARG A 257 4.81 16.42 -5.24
CA ARG A 257 5.56 17.67 -5.26
C ARG A 257 6.95 17.45 -5.84
N LEU A 258 7.30 18.22 -6.86
CA LEU A 258 8.62 18.25 -7.47
C LEU A 258 9.30 19.54 -7.02
N THR A 259 9.96 19.48 -5.86
CA THR A 259 10.61 20.65 -5.27
C THR A 259 11.91 20.95 -5.99
N GLY A 260 12.71 19.92 -6.28
CA GLY A 260 13.91 20.05 -7.10
C GLY A 260 13.60 20.13 -8.59
N SER A 261 14.67 20.33 -9.38
CA SER A 261 14.55 20.55 -10.82
C SER A 261 14.37 19.24 -11.58
N VAL A 262 13.67 19.29 -12.70
CA VAL A 262 13.41 18.13 -13.58
C VAL A 262 14.14 18.35 -14.90
N ILE A 263 15.21 17.60 -15.13
CA ILE A 263 16.15 17.83 -16.24
C ILE A 263 16.42 16.50 -16.94
N HIS A 264 15.75 16.28 -18.07
CA HIS A 264 15.95 15.07 -18.84
C HIS A 264 15.46 15.25 -20.29
N ASN A 265 16.38 15.14 -21.25
CA ASN A 265 16.14 15.45 -22.66
C ASN A 265 15.10 14.54 -23.32
N GLY A 266 14.94 13.31 -22.82
CA GLY A 266 13.94 12.35 -23.28
C GLY A 266 12.67 12.26 -22.42
N LEU A 267 12.50 13.13 -21.41
CA LEU A 267 11.35 13.04 -20.51
C LEU A 267 10.07 13.54 -21.17
N ARG A 268 9.06 12.67 -21.13
CA ARG A 268 7.71 12.91 -21.62
C ARG A 268 6.81 13.00 -20.39
N LEU A 269 6.39 14.20 -20.03
CA LEU A 269 5.48 14.39 -18.92
C LEU A 269 4.07 14.02 -19.39
N GLN A 270 3.72 12.75 -19.23
CA GLN A 270 2.48 12.19 -19.73
C GLN A 270 1.29 12.67 -18.92
N ARG A 271 1.43 12.67 -17.59
CA ARG A 271 0.45 13.23 -16.66
C ARG A 271 1.11 13.97 -15.50
N LEU A 272 0.51 15.10 -15.14
CA LEU A 272 0.73 15.81 -13.88
C LEU A 272 -0.63 16.20 -13.33
N VAL A 273 -1.06 15.59 -12.23
CA VAL A 273 -2.42 15.73 -11.69
C VAL A 273 -2.34 16.05 -10.20
N ASP A 274 -3.09 17.06 -9.75
CA ASP A 274 -3.16 17.47 -8.35
C ASP A 274 -1.76 17.63 -7.71
N SER A 275 -0.82 18.18 -8.49
CA SER A 275 0.61 18.16 -8.17
C SER A 275 1.22 19.55 -8.21
N ARG A 276 2.42 19.69 -7.65
CA ARG A 276 3.16 20.95 -7.61
C ARG A 276 4.57 20.80 -8.16
N THR A 277 5.02 21.74 -8.96
CA THR A 277 6.44 21.86 -9.35
C THR A 277 6.98 23.18 -8.81
N ASP A 278 8.16 23.18 -8.21
CA ASP A 278 8.84 24.41 -7.76
C ASP A 278 10.19 24.61 -8.47
N GLY A 279 10.91 23.52 -8.73
CA GLY A 279 12.14 23.54 -9.51
C GLY A 279 11.88 23.82 -10.99
N PHE A 280 12.93 24.23 -11.71
CA PHE A 280 12.80 24.43 -13.15
C PHE A 280 12.68 23.07 -13.87
N MET A 281 11.99 23.08 -15.00
CA MET A 281 11.72 21.89 -15.81
C MET A 281 12.33 22.08 -17.19
N ASN A 282 13.19 21.15 -17.62
CA ASN A 282 13.72 21.06 -18.97
C ASN A 282 13.50 19.63 -19.49
N ILE A 283 12.45 19.47 -20.29
CA ILE A 283 11.94 18.15 -20.71
C ILE A 283 11.62 18.11 -22.21
N ALA A 284 11.47 16.91 -22.77
CA ALA A 284 11.19 16.72 -24.18
C ALA A 284 9.79 17.25 -24.55
N VAL A 285 8.76 16.78 -23.86
CA VAL A 285 7.37 17.14 -24.13
C VAL A 285 6.50 17.02 -22.87
N TYR A 286 5.36 17.69 -22.87
CA TYR A 286 4.27 17.44 -21.93
C TYR A 286 3.00 17.05 -22.69
N SER A 287 2.10 16.31 -22.04
CA SER A 287 0.82 15.89 -22.62
C SER A 287 -0.35 16.49 -21.84
N ASN A 288 -0.68 15.96 -20.67
CA ASN A 288 -1.85 16.36 -19.90
C ASN A 288 -1.46 16.82 -18.49
N ILE A 289 -1.68 18.10 -18.19
CA ILE A 289 -1.48 18.67 -16.85
C ILE A 289 -2.82 19.15 -16.33
N SER A 290 -3.20 18.78 -15.11
CA SER A 290 -4.48 19.17 -14.52
C SER A 290 -4.37 19.48 -13.02
N ASN A 291 -5.15 20.46 -12.55
CA ASN A 291 -5.29 20.82 -11.15
C ASN A 291 -3.94 21.02 -10.42
N SER A 292 -2.93 21.52 -11.13
CA SER A 292 -1.56 21.54 -10.62
C SER A 292 -1.09 22.98 -10.42
N PHE A 293 -0.10 23.17 -9.55
CA PHE A 293 0.60 24.45 -9.40
C PHE A 293 1.98 24.35 -10.05
N ILE A 294 2.18 25.13 -11.11
CA ILE A 294 3.45 25.18 -11.83
C ILE A 294 4.22 26.41 -11.39
N ASN A 295 5.29 26.16 -10.64
CA ASN A 295 6.30 27.13 -10.29
C ASN A 295 7.66 26.65 -10.84
N GLY A 296 8.60 27.59 -10.98
CA GLY A 296 9.86 27.37 -11.69
C GLY A 296 9.74 27.52 -13.21
N ASN A 297 10.85 27.87 -13.86
CA ASN A 297 10.87 28.07 -15.31
C ASN A 297 10.70 26.74 -16.05
N VAL A 298 9.97 26.76 -17.16
CA VAL A 298 9.65 25.56 -17.94
C VAL A 298 10.18 25.69 -19.36
N THR A 299 10.94 24.69 -19.80
CA THR A 299 11.38 24.50 -21.18
C THR A 299 10.89 23.15 -21.66
N VAL A 300 10.12 23.15 -22.75
CA VAL A 300 9.56 21.96 -23.39
C VAL A 300 9.86 21.98 -24.89
N GLY A 301 10.21 20.83 -25.46
CA GLY A 301 10.33 20.67 -26.91
C GLY A 301 8.98 20.62 -27.63
N GLY A 302 7.89 20.26 -26.95
CA GLY A 302 6.57 20.19 -27.57
C GLY A 302 5.41 19.87 -26.61
N ALA A 303 4.19 20.06 -27.12
CA ALA A 303 2.95 19.58 -26.51
C ALA A 303 2.51 18.31 -27.26
N SER A 304 2.50 17.15 -26.60
CA SER A 304 2.26 15.85 -27.23
C SER A 304 0.82 15.38 -27.09
N SER A 305 0.36 14.57 -28.05
CA SER A 305 -0.98 13.94 -28.04
C SER A 305 -0.98 12.49 -27.52
N ASP A 306 0.11 12.08 -26.86
CA ASP A 306 0.28 10.76 -26.26
C ASP A 306 -0.85 10.47 -25.27
N VAL A 307 -1.12 11.42 -24.38
CA VAL A 307 -2.26 11.39 -23.46
C VAL A 307 -3.19 12.55 -23.81
N ARG A 308 -4.40 12.21 -24.23
CA ARG A 308 -5.46 13.19 -24.54
C ARG A 308 -6.31 13.46 -23.29
N PRO A 309 -6.83 14.69 -23.12
CA PRO A 309 -6.58 15.88 -23.94
C PRO A 309 -5.20 16.50 -23.68
N THR A 310 -4.58 17.05 -24.71
CA THR A 310 -3.28 17.75 -24.61
C THR A 310 -3.49 19.17 -24.10
N GLY A 311 -2.73 19.55 -23.07
CA GLY A 311 -2.74 20.91 -22.53
C GLY A 311 -2.68 20.94 -21.02
N ILE A 312 -2.83 22.15 -20.50
CA ILE A 312 -2.84 22.47 -19.07
C ILE A 312 -4.24 22.95 -18.70
N PHE A 313 -4.82 22.28 -17.71
CA PHE A 313 -6.22 22.43 -17.33
C PHE A 313 -6.35 22.79 -15.85
N SER A 314 -7.20 23.76 -15.52
CA SER A 314 -7.50 24.16 -14.13
C SER A 314 -6.27 24.30 -13.23
N SER A 315 -5.16 24.78 -13.80
CA SER A 315 -3.86 24.83 -13.11
C SER A 315 -3.44 26.27 -12.86
N GLN A 316 -2.62 26.46 -11.84
CA GLN A 316 -2.14 27.76 -11.41
C GLN A 316 -0.65 27.90 -11.72
N PHE A 317 -0.18 29.15 -11.80
CA PHE A 317 1.21 29.47 -12.11
C PHE A 317 1.80 30.41 -11.06
N GLY A 318 3.07 30.18 -10.71
CA GLY A 318 3.91 31.20 -10.10
C GLY A 318 4.33 32.26 -11.13
N THR A 319 5.32 33.08 -10.80
CA THR A 319 5.96 33.97 -11.79
C THR A 319 7.04 33.19 -12.51
N ILE A 320 6.72 32.70 -13.71
CA ILE A 320 7.60 31.80 -14.46
C ILE A 320 7.91 32.31 -15.86
N THR A 321 8.97 31.78 -16.45
CA THR A 321 9.17 31.81 -17.89
C THR A 321 8.85 30.44 -18.49
N TRP A 322 8.11 30.45 -19.61
CA TRP A 322 7.80 29.25 -20.40
C TRP A 322 8.48 29.35 -21.77
N SER A 323 9.13 28.27 -22.20
CA SER A 323 9.74 28.15 -23.53
C SER A 323 9.25 26.86 -24.19
N GLY A 324 8.72 26.98 -25.41
CA GLY A 324 8.08 25.90 -26.16
C GLY A 324 6.57 26.10 -26.32
N PRO A 325 5.89 25.21 -27.06
CA PRO A 325 4.43 25.29 -27.25
C PRO A 325 3.66 25.29 -25.93
N LEU A 326 2.73 26.22 -25.78
CA LEU A 326 1.94 26.40 -24.56
C LEU A 326 0.44 26.29 -24.86
N VAL A 327 -0.19 25.22 -24.40
CA VAL A 327 -1.62 24.94 -24.61
C VAL A 327 -2.34 25.02 -23.27
N LEU A 328 -3.28 25.95 -23.12
CA LEU A 328 -3.95 26.26 -21.85
C LEU A 328 -5.47 26.28 -22.02
N ASP A 329 -6.22 25.86 -21.01
CA ASP A 329 -7.63 26.25 -20.87
C ASP A 329 -7.78 27.71 -20.41
N THR A 330 -9.03 28.21 -20.39
CA THR A 330 -9.33 29.59 -19.99
C THR A 330 -8.88 29.90 -18.56
N ALA A 331 -9.09 28.96 -17.63
CA ALA A 331 -8.74 29.12 -16.21
C ALA A 331 -7.21 29.21 -16.02
N SER A 332 -6.46 28.28 -16.61
CA SER A 332 -5.01 28.25 -16.51
C SER A 332 -4.38 29.46 -17.20
N ASN A 333 -4.96 29.94 -18.30
CA ASN A 333 -4.53 31.17 -18.93
C ASN A 333 -4.75 32.41 -18.06
N TYR A 334 -5.85 32.49 -17.33
CA TYR A 334 -6.07 33.58 -16.37
C TYR A 334 -4.93 33.62 -15.33
N TYR A 335 -4.57 32.47 -14.75
CA TYR A 335 -3.46 32.39 -13.79
C TYR A 335 -2.11 32.70 -14.42
N PHE A 336 -1.84 32.22 -15.63
CA PHE A 336 -0.59 32.51 -16.34
C PHE A 336 -0.40 34.02 -16.56
N VAL A 337 -1.46 34.75 -16.93
CA VAL A 337 -1.39 36.20 -17.16
C VAL A 337 -1.30 36.97 -15.84
N THR A 338 -2.12 36.62 -14.85
CA THR A 338 -2.17 37.33 -13.56
C THR A 338 -0.93 37.13 -12.71
N SER A 339 -0.25 35.99 -12.85
CA SER A 339 1.03 35.72 -12.18
C SER A 339 2.22 36.42 -12.83
N THR A 340 2.00 37.20 -13.90
CA THR A 340 3.02 37.87 -14.73
C THR A 340 3.98 36.90 -15.43
N SER A 341 3.55 35.66 -15.65
CA SER A 341 4.35 34.68 -16.39
C SER A 341 4.53 35.08 -17.84
N THR A 342 5.70 34.76 -18.37
CA THR A 342 6.11 35.16 -19.72
C THR A 342 6.34 33.93 -20.59
N LEU A 343 5.72 33.90 -21.76
CA LEU A 343 6.05 32.95 -22.82
C LEU A 343 7.21 33.53 -23.64
N LEU A 344 8.39 32.93 -23.56
CA LEU A 344 9.60 33.38 -24.24
C LEU A 344 9.64 32.98 -25.71
N VAL A 345 9.32 31.72 -26.00
CA VAL A 345 9.41 31.12 -27.33
C VAL A 345 8.27 30.12 -27.52
N GLY A 346 7.71 30.04 -28.72
CA GLY A 346 6.72 29.02 -29.10
C GLY A 346 5.29 29.56 -29.22
N PRO A 347 4.39 28.78 -29.85
CA PRO A 347 3.00 29.19 -30.00
C PRO A 347 2.24 29.06 -28.68
N LYS A 348 1.36 30.03 -28.41
CA LYS A 348 0.34 29.94 -27.35
C LYS A 348 -1.00 29.57 -27.95
N THR A 349 -1.62 28.50 -27.48
CA THR A 349 -2.94 28.06 -27.89
C THR A 349 -3.88 28.09 -26.69
N LEU A 350 -4.98 28.84 -26.80
CA LEU A 350 -6.04 28.86 -25.79
C LEU A 350 -7.14 27.88 -26.21
N LEU A 351 -7.34 26.85 -25.42
CA LEU A 351 -8.43 25.89 -25.56
C LEU A 351 -9.73 26.54 -25.07
N PHE A 352 -10.83 26.24 -25.77
CA PHE A 352 -12.17 26.73 -25.44
C PHE A 352 -12.29 28.26 -25.40
N ASN A 353 -11.52 28.96 -26.25
CA ASN A 353 -11.67 30.41 -26.38
C ASN A 353 -13.06 30.74 -26.95
N ILE A 354 -13.91 31.38 -26.16
CA ILE A 354 -15.27 31.80 -26.54
C ILE A 354 -15.33 33.20 -27.19
N THR A 355 -14.21 33.76 -27.64
CA THR A 355 -14.26 34.92 -28.56
C THR A 355 -14.37 34.44 -30.02
N PRO A 356 -15.39 34.88 -30.78
CA PRO A 356 -15.59 34.53 -32.19
C PRO A 356 -14.42 34.90 -33.10
#